data_AF-A0A968T4M6-F1
#
_entry.id   AF-A0A968T4M6-F1
#
_cell.length_a   1.000
_cell.length_b   1.000
_cell.length_c   1.000
_cell.angle_alpha   90.00
_cell.angle_beta   90.00
_cell.angle_gamma   90.00
#
_symmetry.space_group_name_H-M   'P 1'
#
loop_
_entity.id
_entity.type
_entity.pdbx_description
1 polymer ?
#
loop_
_entity_poly.entity_id
_entity_poly.type
_entity_poly.pdbx_seq_one_letter_code
_entity_poly.pdbx_strand_id
1 'polypeptide(L)'
;YLEQVVQNLIQQYPQIDGIHWDYIRYAGEDYGYNQVSVERFNRANGRPLDSRPAPSDAAWSQWRRDRVSETARRLYIRAKALNPRIQVSAATITWGASAATTMAIGRIRRPTAKFPRLEGVARGRHPRFRRADALFCGR
;
A
#
# COMPACT_ATOMS: atom_id res chain seq x y z
N TYR A 1 -14.80 0.07 -12.10
CA TYR A 1 -14.89 -1.04 -13.08
C TYR A 1 -13.81 -2.10 -12.87
N LEU A 2 -12.53 -1.90 -13.23
CA LEU A 2 -11.50 -2.97 -13.14
C LEU A 2 -11.38 -3.63 -11.75
N GLU A 3 -11.50 -2.85 -10.68
CA GLU A 3 -11.50 -3.39 -9.31
C GLU A 3 -12.69 -4.33 -9.02
N GLN A 4 -13.84 -4.08 -9.64
CA GLN A 4 -15.02 -4.96 -9.55
C GLN A 4 -14.82 -6.23 -10.36
N VAL A 5 -14.16 -6.15 -11.52
CA VAL A 5 -13.79 -7.34 -12.31
C VAL A 5 -12.85 -8.24 -11.51
N VAL A 6 -11.79 -7.67 -10.92
CA VAL A 6 -10.88 -8.40 -10.01
C VAL A 6 -11.65 -9.05 -8.87
N GLN A 7 -12.52 -8.29 -8.23
CA GLN A 7 -13.32 -8.81 -7.13
C GLN A 7 -14.18 -9.98 -7.57
N ASN A 8 -14.90 -9.85 -8.69
CA ASN A 8 -15.78 -10.88 -9.20
C ASN A 8 -14.99 -12.15 -9.50
N LEU A 9 -13.86 -12.05 -10.22
CA LEU A 9 -13.01 -13.20 -10.53
C LEU A 9 -12.56 -13.96 -9.29
N ILE A 10 -12.06 -13.25 -8.27
CA ILE A 10 -11.58 -13.89 -7.04
C ILE A 10 -12.73 -14.52 -6.24
N GLN A 11 -13.90 -13.89 -6.22
CA GLN A 11 -15.05 -14.37 -5.44
C GLN A 11 -15.79 -15.53 -6.11
N GLN A 12 -15.92 -15.50 -7.43
CA GLN A 12 -16.63 -16.54 -8.18
C GLN A 12 -15.75 -17.76 -8.48
N TYR A 13 -14.43 -17.58 -8.52
CA TYR A 13 -13.47 -18.65 -8.80
C TYR A 13 -12.44 -18.77 -7.66
N PRO A 14 -12.81 -19.36 -6.51
CA PRO A 14 -11.94 -19.41 -5.32
C PRO A 14 -10.67 -20.26 -5.51
N GLN A 15 -10.59 -21.04 -6.59
CA GLN A 15 -9.44 -21.89 -6.93
C GLN A 15 -8.36 -21.15 -7.75
N ILE A 16 -8.58 -19.90 -8.18
CA ILE A 16 -7.55 -19.19 -8.94
C ILE A 16 -6.33 -18.86 -8.07
N ASP A 17 -5.15 -19.17 -8.60
CA ASP A 17 -3.90 -18.93 -7.87
C ASP A 17 -3.35 -17.51 -8.06
N GLY A 18 -3.75 -16.83 -9.14
CA GLY A 18 -3.16 -15.54 -9.47
C GLY A 18 -3.92 -14.71 -10.51
N ILE A 19 -3.56 -13.43 -10.57
CA ILE A 19 -3.98 -12.50 -11.62
C ILE A 19 -2.71 -11.96 -12.29
N HIS A 20 -2.65 -12.12 -13.62
CA HIS A 20 -1.57 -11.60 -14.44
C HIS A 20 -2.06 -10.43 -15.29
N TRP A 21 -1.37 -9.29 -15.22
CA TRP A 21 -1.67 -8.10 -16.00
C TRP A 21 -0.86 -8.08 -17.29
N ASP A 22 -1.51 -8.33 -18.41
CA ASP A 22 -0.87 -8.23 -19.70
C ASP A 22 -0.87 -6.78 -20.22
N TYR A 23 0.29 -6.28 -20.63
CA TYR A 23 0.48 -4.92 -21.18
C TYR A 23 -0.13 -3.76 -20.36
N ILE A 24 0.03 -3.76 -19.02
CA ILE A 24 -0.40 -2.63 -18.17
C ILE A 24 0.49 -1.38 -18.34
N ARG A 25 0.30 -0.66 -19.45
CA ARG A 25 1.07 0.54 -19.83
C ARG A 25 0.34 1.37 -20.88
N TYR A 26 0.89 2.54 -21.21
CA TYR A 26 0.54 3.23 -22.45
C TYR A 26 1.29 2.62 -23.64
N ALA A 27 0.66 2.61 -24.81
CA ALA A 27 1.24 2.04 -26.03
C ALA A 27 2.32 2.93 -26.67
N GLY A 28 2.37 4.21 -26.32
CA GLY A 28 3.34 5.18 -26.84
C GLY A 28 3.16 6.57 -26.23
N GLU A 29 3.96 7.54 -26.69
CA GLU A 29 3.95 8.90 -26.15
C GLU A 29 2.68 9.67 -26.49
N ASP A 30 2.02 9.35 -27.60
CA ASP A 30 0.79 9.99 -28.07
C ASP A 30 -0.49 9.49 -27.39
N TYR A 31 -0.37 8.56 -26.43
CA TYR A 31 -1.50 8.00 -25.68
C TYR A 31 -1.69 8.68 -24.31
N GLY A 32 -2.92 8.65 -23.80
CA GLY A 32 -3.27 9.17 -22.48
C GLY A 32 -3.83 10.59 -22.45
N TYR A 33 -4.15 11.16 -23.61
CA TYR A 33 -4.71 12.51 -23.76
C TYR A 33 -6.24 12.58 -23.66
N ASN A 34 -6.88 11.72 -22.85
CA ASN A 34 -8.29 11.94 -22.56
C ASN A 34 -8.44 13.23 -21.74
N GLN A 35 -9.51 13.98 -22.01
CA GLN A 35 -9.76 15.29 -21.42
C GLN A 35 -9.59 15.29 -19.90
N VAL A 36 -10.18 14.31 -19.20
CA VAL A 36 -10.11 14.18 -17.74
C VAL A 36 -8.67 14.02 -17.23
N SER A 37 -7.79 13.29 -17.93
CA SER A 37 -6.40 13.13 -17.47
C SER A 37 -5.57 14.39 -17.68
N VAL A 38 -5.81 15.09 -18.80
CA VAL A 38 -5.15 16.37 -19.11
C VAL A 38 -5.54 17.43 -18.10
N GLU A 39 -6.85 17.58 -17.83
CA GLU A 39 -7.35 18.52 -16.81
C GLU A 39 -6.79 18.21 -15.42
N ARG A 40 -6.72 16.94 -15.02
CA ARG A 40 -6.15 16.54 -13.73
C ARG A 40 -4.66 16.84 -13.64
N PHE A 41 -3.91 16.60 -14.71
CA PHE A 41 -2.50 16.95 -14.78
C PHE A 41 -2.29 18.45 -14.69
N ASN A 42 -3.02 19.22 -15.48
CA ASN A 42 -2.91 20.68 -15.50
C ASN A 42 -3.22 21.26 -14.12
N ARG A 43 -4.31 20.83 -13.50
CA ARG A 43 -4.66 21.21 -12.13
C ARG A 43 -3.57 20.86 -11.12
N ALA A 44 -2.98 19.66 -11.20
CA ALA A 44 -1.94 19.22 -10.28
C ALA A 44 -0.60 19.97 -10.47
N ASN A 45 -0.36 20.54 -11.65
CA ASN A 45 0.88 21.22 -12.01
C ASN A 45 0.70 22.74 -12.15
N GLY A 46 -0.45 23.29 -11.74
CA GLY A 46 -0.73 24.72 -11.83
C GLY A 46 -0.76 25.30 -13.25
N ARG A 47 -1.12 24.48 -14.26
CA ARG A 47 -1.22 24.88 -15.66
C ARG A 47 -2.68 25.21 -16.04
N PRO A 48 -2.93 26.02 -17.10
CA PRO A 48 -4.26 26.23 -17.65
C PRO A 48 -4.96 24.90 -17.96
N LEU A 49 -6.25 24.78 -17.67
CA LEU A 49 -6.96 23.49 -17.79
C LEU A 49 -7.06 22.99 -19.24
N ASP A 50 -7.09 23.92 -20.20
CA ASP A 50 -7.10 23.71 -21.65
C ASP A 50 -5.70 23.48 -22.26
N SER A 51 -4.64 23.62 -21.47
CA SER A 51 -3.27 23.38 -21.93
C SER A 51 -3.07 21.91 -22.32
N ARG A 52 -2.60 21.65 -23.54
CA ARG A 52 -2.19 20.31 -23.95
C ARG A 52 -0.68 20.13 -23.72
N PRO A 53 -0.23 19.27 -22.79
CA PRO A 53 1.19 18.99 -22.64
C PRO A 53 1.76 18.34 -23.91
N ALA A 54 3.01 18.67 -24.25
CA ALA A 54 3.71 17.99 -25.34
C ALA A 54 4.01 16.53 -24.95
N PRO A 55 4.05 15.57 -25.90
CA PRO A 55 4.45 14.19 -25.61
C PRO A 55 5.84 14.08 -24.94
N SER A 56 6.76 14.96 -25.32
CA SER A 56 8.11 15.08 -24.78
C SER A 56 8.20 15.79 -23.43
N ASP A 57 7.09 16.32 -22.89
CA ASP A 57 7.08 16.95 -21.57
C ASP A 57 7.36 15.89 -20.49
N ALA A 58 8.49 16.06 -19.79
CA ALA A 58 8.95 15.14 -18.76
C ALA A 58 7.95 15.00 -17.60
N ALA A 59 7.29 16.09 -17.20
CA ALA A 59 6.32 16.08 -16.12
C ALA A 59 5.05 15.32 -16.54
N TRP A 60 4.59 15.50 -17.78
CA TRP A 60 3.47 14.74 -18.32
C TRP A 60 3.78 13.25 -18.45
N SER A 61 4.98 12.93 -18.93
CA SER A 61 5.43 11.54 -19.04
C SER A 61 5.57 10.86 -17.66
N GLN A 62 6.07 11.58 -16.64
CA GLN A 62 6.09 11.07 -15.27
C GLN A 62 4.67 10.88 -14.72
N TRP A 63 3.79 11.86 -14.90
CA TRP A 63 2.39 11.78 -14.48
C TRP A 63 1.68 10.55 -15.04
N ARG A 64 1.88 10.25 -16.33
CA ARG A 64 1.34 9.04 -16.96
C ARG A 64 1.88 7.76 -16.34
N ARG A 65 3.18 7.67 -16.05
CA ARG A 65 3.78 6.52 -15.33
C ARG A 65 3.16 6.34 -13.94
N ASP A 66 2.90 7.45 -13.24
CA ASP A 66 2.30 7.41 -11.91
C ASP A 66 0.86 6.89 -11.96
N ARG A 67 0.06 7.27 -12.97
CA ARG A 67 -1.32 6.77 -13.14
C ARG A 67 -1.39 5.26 -13.40
N VAL A 68 -0.44 4.72 -14.17
CA VAL A 68 -0.32 3.27 -14.37
C VAL A 68 0.03 2.58 -13.05
N SER A 69 1.03 3.12 -12.33
CA SER A 69 1.49 2.58 -11.05
C SER A 69 0.40 2.62 -9.97
N GLU A 70 -0.37 3.69 -9.89
CA GLU A 70 -1.52 3.80 -8.98
C GLU A 70 -2.61 2.80 -9.32
N THR A 71 -2.93 2.62 -10.60
CA THR A 71 -3.93 1.64 -11.02
C THR A 71 -3.50 0.23 -10.66
N ALA A 72 -2.26 -0.15 -10.98
CA ALA A 72 -1.69 -1.45 -10.58
C ALA A 72 -1.72 -1.64 -9.06
N ARG A 73 -1.36 -0.60 -8.28
CA ARG A 73 -1.37 -0.63 -6.82
C ARG A 73 -2.79 -0.84 -6.26
N ARG A 74 -3.80 -0.13 -6.77
CA ARG A 74 -5.19 -0.32 -6.31
C ARG A 74 -5.68 -1.74 -6.58
N LEU A 75 -5.41 -2.27 -7.78
CA LEU A 75 -5.79 -3.64 -8.14
C LEU A 75 -5.08 -4.68 -7.26
N TYR A 76 -3.79 -4.48 -6.99
CA TYR A 76 -3.03 -5.32 -6.06
C TYR A 76 -3.64 -5.32 -4.66
N ILE A 77 -3.90 -4.13 -4.10
CA ILE A 77 -4.49 -4.01 -2.76
C ILE A 77 -5.86 -4.68 -2.72
N ARG A 78 -6.70 -4.46 -3.74
CA ARG A 78 -8.03 -5.09 -3.83
C ARG A 78 -7.94 -6.61 -3.87
N ALA A 79 -7.04 -7.16 -4.70
CA ALA A 79 -6.84 -8.59 -4.81
C ALA A 79 -6.35 -9.20 -3.48
N LYS A 80 -5.36 -8.57 -2.85
CA LYS A 80 -4.80 -9.02 -1.56
C LYS A 80 -5.76 -8.90 -0.40
N ALA A 81 -6.67 -7.92 -0.43
CA ALA A 81 -7.73 -7.78 0.57
C ALA A 81 -8.75 -8.94 0.50
N LEU A 82 -8.99 -9.49 -0.69
CA LEU A 82 -9.93 -10.60 -0.90
C LEU A 82 -9.26 -11.96 -0.66
N ASN A 83 -8.04 -12.15 -1.17
CA ASN A 83 -7.25 -13.36 -0.96
C ASN A 83 -5.77 -12.98 -0.74
N PRO A 84 -5.27 -13.00 0.50
CA PRO A 84 -3.87 -12.66 0.78
C PRO A 84 -2.84 -13.54 0.06
N ARG A 85 -3.21 -14.79 -0.27
CA ARG A 85 -2.34 -15.77 -0.93
C ARG A 85 -2.29 -15.64 -2.45
N ILE A 86 -3.23 -14.92 -3.07
CA ILE A 86 -3.29 -14.80 -4.54
C ILE A 86 -2.04 -14.14 -5.10
N GLN A 87 -1.47 -14.70 -6.16
CA GLN A 87 -0.33 -14.09 -6.84
C GLN A 87 -0.78 -12.94 -7.73
N VAL A 88 0.04 -11.89 -7.84
CA VAL A 88 -0.22 -10.77 -8.74
C VAL A 88 1.06 -10.50 -9.51
N SER A 89 0.99 -10.57 -10.82
CA SER A 89 2.14 -10.38 -11.71
C SER A 89 1.74 -9.52 -12.91
N ALA A 90 2.73 -9.04 -13.68
CA ALA A 90 2.49 -8.20 -14.85
C ALA A 90 3.54 -8.45 -15.93
N ALA A 91 3.14 -8.36 -17.20
CA ALA A 91 4.05 -8.34 -18.34
C ALA A 91 4.59 -6.92 -18.56
N THR A 92 5.86 -6.70 -18.20
CA THR A 92 6.55 -5.42 -18.35
C THR A 92 7.57 -5.46 -19.49
N ILE A 93 7.89 -4.30 -20.06
CA ILE A 93 8.96 -4.13 -21.06
C ILE A 93 10.07 -3.26 -20.50
N THR A 94 11.29 -3.48 -20.96
CA THR A 94 12.49 -2.72 -20.59
C THR A 94 12.92 -1.73 -21.68
N TRP A 95 12.00 -1.30 -22.54
CA TRP A 95 12.31 -0.31 -23.57
C TRP A 95 12.47 1.07 -22.96
N GLY A 96 13.53 1.77 -23.36
CA GLY A 96 13.92 3.07 -22.81
C GLY A 96 14.93 2.96 -21.66
N ALA A 97 15.60 4.06 -21.34
CA ALA A 97 16.51 4.13 -20.20
C ALA A 97 15.70 3.89 -18.90
N SER A 98 16.12 2.91 -18.09
CA SER A 98 15.52 2.73 -16.78
C SER A 98 15.78 4.00 -15.95
N ALA A 99 14.72 4.56 -15.36
CA ALA A 99 14.91 5.53 -14.30
C ALA A 99 15.59 4.77 -13.14
N ALA A 100 16.90 4.94 -12.98
CA ALA A 100 17.63 4.49 -11.81
C ALA A 100 17.21 5.37 -10.62
N THR A 101 15.96 5.23 -10.20
CA THR A 101 15.43 5.86 -9.00
C THR A 101 15.06 4.74 -8.06
N THR A 102 15.94 4.51 -7.08
CA THR A 102 15.68 3.65 -5.94
C THR A 102 14.50 4.22 -5.15
N MET A 103 13.28 3.85 -5.53
CA MET A 103 12.13 3.93 -4.62
C MET A 103 12.35 2.84 -3.58
N ALA A 104 12.87 3.21 -2.41
CA ALA A 104 12.87 2.35 -1.25
C ALA A 104 11.42 2.04 -0.87
N ILE A 105 10.87 0.92 -1.37
CA ILE A 105 9.71 0.30 -0.77
C ILE A 105 10.14 -0.07 0.64
N GLY A 106 9.66 0.70 1.62
CA GLY A 106 9.91 0.47 3.02
C GLY A 106 9.70 -1.01 3.34
N ARG A 107 10.78 -1.66 3.75
CA ARG A 107 10.79 -3.07 4.16
C ARG A 107 9.73 -3.23 5.25
N ILE A 108 8.60 -3.85 4.92
CA ILE A 108 7.60 -4.24 5.92
C ILE A 108 8.29 -5.25 6.83
N ARG A 109 8.85 -4.77 7.94
CA ARG A 109 9.34 -5.63 9.01
C ARG A 109 8.10 -6.23 9.65
N ARG A 110 7.92 -7.55 9.49
CA ARG A 110 6.99 -8.30 10.35
C ARG A 110 7.47 -8.07 11.80
N PRO A 111 6.65 -7.55 12.71
CA PRO A 111 7.04 -7.50 14.11
C PRO A 111 7.00 -8.93 14.64
N THR A 112 8.16 -9.58 14.73
CA THR A 112 8.32 -10.82 15.49
C THR A 112 8.49 -10.46 16.96
N ALA A 113 7.43 -9.93 17.58
CA ALA A 113 7.37 -9.90 19.04
C ALA A 113 6.97 -11.32 19.49
N LYS A 114 7.97 -12.09 19.94
CA LYS A 114 7.72 -13.30 20.73
C LYS A 114 7.06 -12.84 22.04
N PHE A 115 5.79 -13.16 22.23
CA PHE A 115 5.14 -13.06 23.53
C PHE A 115 5.84 -14.00 24.52
N PRO A 116 6.40 -13.53 25.64
CA PRO A 116 6.96 -14.42 26.64
C PRO A 116 5.83 -15.13 27.39
N ARG A 117 5.89 -16.46 27.39
CA ARG A 117 5.06 -17.37 28.19
C ARG A 117 5.40 -17.14 29.67
N LEU A 118 4.41 -16.76 30.48
CA LEU A 118 4.55 -16.65 31.93
C LEU A 118 4.38 -18.02 32.58
N GLU A 119 5.47 -18.59 33.08
CA GLU A 119 5.48 -19.81 33.92
C GLU A 119 6.40 -19.55 35.14
N GLY A 120 5.77 -19.24 36.28
CA GLY A 120 6.00 -19.80 37.62
C GLY A 120 7.32 -19.63 38.41
N VAL A 121 7.12 -19.58 39.74
CA VAL A 121 8.07 -19.89 40.87
C VAL A 121 8.83 -18.66 41.43
N ALA A 122 8.87 -18.32 42.74
CA ALA A 122 8.58 -19.02 44.00
C ALA A 122 8.23 -18.04 45.14
N ARG A 123 7.63 -18.61 46.20
CA ARG A 123 7.29 -18.00 47.49
C ARG A 123 8.52 -17.40 48.20
N GLY A 124 8.40 -16.14 48.65
CA GLY A 124 9.37 -15.46 49.51
C GLY A 124 8.69 -14.83 50.73
N ARG A 125 9.24 -15.09 51.92
CA ARG A 125 8.69 -14.80 53.25
C ARG A 125 8.57 -13.29 53.57
N HIS A 126 7.50 -12.94 54.27
CA HIS A 126 7.25 -11.66 54.96
C HIS A 126 8.40 -11.23 55.90
N PRO A 127 8.72 -9.92 55.94
CA PRO A 127 9.22 -9.28 57.15
C PRO A 127 8.07 -8.62 57.93
N ARG A 128 8.03 -8.91 59.23
CA ARG A 128 7.18 -8.23 60.22
C ARG A 128 7.63 -6.77 60.35
N PHE A 129 6.71 -5.82 60.24
CA PHE A 129 6.87 -4.48 60.80
C PHE A 129 5.72 -4.18 61.78
N ARG A 130 6.09 -3.49 62.85
CA ARG A 130 5.43 -3.44 64.15
C ARG A 130 4.15 -2.59 64.17
N ARG A 131 3.31 -2.92 65.15
CA ARG A 131 2.16 -2.16 65.66
C ARG A 131 2.50 -0.70 65.95
N ALA A 132 1.54 0.17 65.66
CA ALA A 132 1.28 1.39 66.43
C ALA A 132 -0.25 1.46 66.63
N ASP A 133 -0.70 1.12 67.84
CA ASP A 133 -2.08 1.31 68.26
C ASP A 133 -2.28 2.73 68.82
N ALA A 134 -3.45 3.27 68.46
CA ALA A 134 -4.31 4.19 69.20
C ALA A 134 -3.79 5.59 69.58
N LEU A 135 -4.41 6.60 68.95
CA LEU A 135 -4.87 7.81 69.66
C LEU A 135 -6.29 8.14 69.17
N PHE A 136 -7.27 7.77 69.99
CA PHE A 136 -8.64 8.29 69.98
C PHE A 136 -8.86 8.99 71.32
N CYS A 137 -8.97 10.31 71.29
CA CYS A 137 -9.46 11.21 72.35
C CYS A 137 -9.66 12.56 71.65
N GLY A 138 -10.81 13.24 71.61
CA GLY A 138 -12.16 13.01 72.10
C GLY A 138 -12.86 14.37 72.01
N ARG A 139 -14.10 14.42 71.51
CA ARG A 139 -15.22 15.20 72.05
C ARG A 139 -16.50 14.88 71.29
#